data_AF-A0AAE3BZ83-F1
#
_entry.id   AF-A0AAE3BZ83-F1
#
_cell.length_a   1.000
_cell.length_b   1.000
_cell.length_c   1.000
_cell.angle_alpha   90.00
_cell.angle_beta   90.00
_cell.angle_gamma   90.00
#
_symmetry.space_group_name_H-M   'P 1'
#
loop_
_entity.id
_entity.type
_entity.pdbx_description
1 polymer ?
#
loop_
_entity_poly.entity_id
_entity_poly.type
_entity_poly.pdbx_seq_one_letter_code
_entity_poly.pdbx_strand_id
1 'polypeptide(L)'
;MGVQYFQTTLTQCDYKNVTPIGMVRLLASDKVFFFNQDDFKNSQIFLDRLKKGDVLIICAEQMNDGSYWVNWVYHETKGRLEPDRTVGFTRKLGIQFLISLFLMALIPAVYYCFIEADDNFLMIILVAVLGCAAFTGIVLFVLVLAEIKHILSSKRKLILKALDLVIDEQYKTNGQDQQIDILGIKKTKTKPAKLHKATNIGIEQTSLSSTRGKTNITANLSVTIAAGDTEQKLNQISLQINKEHLDVLVSANEPLFNNHSLFIAQGDELEVYHKNLQENSKEQVVFGIYNHQDGLAYSLIGKGAPQERGFYYGLWGFTGLILIFLVLMALGLSIAETMEKGGYWDYWDWINLVDTGGLYISFAVSIVLGISFLIGLCVAVYFKISKRGNAYYQAQYLLKHLRRQQGKTDYVTEVRS
;
A
#
# COMPACT_ATOMS: atom_id res chain seq x y z
N MET A 1 -1.13 -2.17 -13.12
CA MET A 1 0.26 -1.75 -13.37
C MET A 1 0.93 -2.81 -14.23
N GLY A 2 1.96 -2.42 -14.98
CA GLY A 2 2.59 -3.26 -15.98
C GLY A 2 3.82 -3.98 -15.47
N VAL A 3 3.90 -5.27 -15.77
CA VAL A 3 5.11 -6.08 -15.56
C VAL A 3 6.16 -5.66 -16.58
N GLN A 4 7.40 -5.52 -16.12
CA GLN A 4 8.57 -5.19 -16.92
C GLN A 4 9.62 -6.29 -16.76
N TYR A 5 10.43 -6.47 -17.79
CA TYR A 5 11.47 -7.49 -17.84
C TYR A 5 12.80 -6.81 -18.08
N PHE A 6 13.81 -7.20 -17.30
CA PHE A 6 15.12 -6.57 -17.32
C PHE A 6 16.21 -7.62 -17.47
N GLN A 7 17.26 -7.28 -18.20
CA GLN A 7 18.56 -7.93 -18.09
C GLN A 7 19.52 -6.95 -17.44
N THR A 8 20.00 -7.30 -16.25
CA THR A 8 20.74 -6.37 -15.39
C THR A 8 21.93 -7.06 -14.75
N THR A 9 22.96 -6.29 -14.41
CA THR A 9 24.17 -6.81 -13.74
C THR A 9 24.12 -6.47 -12.26
N LEU A 10 24.21 -7.48 -11.41
CA LEU A 10 24.13 -7.37 -9.96
C LEU A 10 25.32 -6.60 -9.40
N THR A 11 25.08 -5.49 -8.72
CA THR A 11 26.12 -4.71 -8.04
C THR A 11 26.20 -5.03 -6.55
N GLN A 12 25.05 -5.24 -5.92
CA GLN A 12 24.94 -5.55 -4.49
C GLN A 12 23.65 -6.33 -4.22
N CYS A 13 23.71 -7.25 -3.26
CA CYS A 13 22.60 -8.09 -2.83
C CYS A 13 22.53 -8.08 -1.31
N ASP A 14 21.52 -7.42 -0.77
CA ASP A 14 21.34 -7.22 0.67
C ASP A 14 20.16 -8.06 1.16
N TYR A 15 20.47 -9.05 1.99
CA TYR A 15 19.49 -9.94 2.63
C TYR A 15 19.95 -10.41 4.02
N LYS A 16 21.24 -10.25 4.35
CA LYS A 16 21.81 -10.53 5.68
C LYS A 16 21.96 -9.21 6.42
N ASN A 17 21.56 -9.18 7.70
CA ASN A 17 21.60 -7.97 8.54
C ASN A 17 20.83 -6.79 7.91
N VAL A 18 19.56 -7.05 7.61
CA VAL A 18 18.63 -6.10 7.02
C VAL A 18 17.39 -5.98 7.88
N THR A 19 16.69 -4.85 7.73
CA THR A 19 15.40 -4.62 8.36
C THR A 19 14.41 -4.16 7.29
N PRO A 20 13.20 -4.74 7.21
CA PRO A 20 12.70 -5.87 8.01
C PRO A 20 13.40 -7.20 7.68
N ILE A 21 13.40 -8.13 8.64
CA ILE A 21 13.96 -9.47 8.47
C ILE A 21 13.17 -10.20 7.38
N GLY A 22 13.87 -10.90 6.49
CA GLY A 22 13.25 -11.65 5.39
C GLY A 22 13.00 -10.81 4.14
N MET A 23 13.23 -9.50 4.15
CA MET A 23 13.17 -8.67 2.94
C MET A 23 14.53 -8.63 2.24
N VAL A 24 14.53 -8.60 0.91
CA VAL A 24 15.75 -8.63 0.08
C VAL A 24 15.78 -7.40 -0.82
N ARG A 25 16.96 -6.77 -0.93
CA ARG A 25 17.25 -5.72 -1.91
C ARG A 25 18.32 -6.18 -2.88
N LEU A 26 18.04 -6.08 -4.17
CA LEU A 26 19.03 -6.22 -5.24
C LEU A 26 19.28 -4.86 -5.88
N LEU A 27 20.52 -4.40 -5.83
CA LEU A 27 20.98 -3.27 -6.63
C LEU A 27 21.59 -3.82 -7.90
N ALA A 28 21.04 -3.42 -9.04
CA ALA A 28 21.49 -3.92 -10.33
C ALA A 28 21.30 -2.86 -11.42
N SER A 29 22.40 -2.48 -12.07
CA SER A 29 22.45 -1.49 -13.17
C SER A 29 21.54 -0.26 -12.98
N ASP A 30 21.79 0.48 -11.88
CA ASP A 30 21.10 1.71 -11.46
C ASP A 30 19.62 1.54 -11.04
N LYS A 31 19.15 0.30 -10.94
CA LYS A 31 17.80 -0.04 -10.46
C LYS A 31 17.86 -0.76 -9.13
N VAL A 32 16.78 -0.59 -8.37
CA VAL A 32 16.59 -1.15 -7.04
C VAL A 32 15.41 -2.10 -7.11
N PHE A 33 15.64 -3.35 -6.72
CA PHE A 33 14.64 -4.40 -6.74
C PHE A 33 14.41 -4.93 -5.32
N PHE A 34 13.15 -5.14 -4.94
CA PHE A 34 12.74 -5.66 -3.65
C PHE A 34 11.84 -6.88 -3.76
N PHE A 35 11.91 -7.76 -2.77
CA PHE A 35 10.96 -8.84 -2.55
C PHE A 35 11.10 -9.41 -1.13
N ASN A 36 10.12 -10.21 -0.71
CA ASN A 36 10.23 -11.00 0.50
C ASN A 36 10.76 -12.40 0.18
N GLN A 37 11.65 -12.88 1.02
CA GLN A 37 12.27 -14.19 0.92
C GLN A 37 11.23 -15.31 1.01
N ASP A 38 10.19 -15.12 1.83
CA ASP A 38 9.12 -16.08 2.08
C ASP A 38 8.16 -16.24 0.89
N ASP A 39 8.14 -15.28 -0.04
CA ASP A 39 7.32 -15.36 -1.26
C ASP A 39 7.82 -16.45 -2.23
N PHE A 40 9.08 -16.90 -2.07
CA PHE A 40 9.76 -17.79 -2.99
C PHE A 40 10.28 -19.05 -2.31
N LYS A 41 10.03 -20.21 -2.91
CA LYS A 41 10.61 -21.49 -2.49
C LYS A 41 12.12 -21.48 -2.76
N ASN A 42 12.92 -21.99 -1.80
CA ASN A 42 14.38 -22.11 -1.90
C ASN A 42 15.15 -20.80 -2.15
N SER A 43 14.55 -19.66 -1.75
CA SER A 43 15.14 -18.33 -1.91
C SER A 43 16.53 -18.20 -1.28
N GLN A 44 16.72 -18.75 -0.08
CA GLN A 44 18.02 -18.72 0.61
C GLN A 44 19.15 -19.32 -0.23
N ILE A 45 18.92 -20.52 -0.80
CA ILE A 45 19.92 -21.26 -1.58
C ILE A 45 20.30 -20.48 -2.83
N PHE A 46 19.32 -19.84 -3.48
CA PHE A 46 19.57 -19.01 -4.65
C PHE A 46 20.41 -17.77 -4.28
N LEU A 47 20.04 -17.07 -3.20
CA LEU A 47 20.73 -15.87 -2.72
C LEU A 47 22.18 -16.14 -2.30
N ASP A 48 22.45 -17.28 -1.66
CA ASP A 48 23.81 -17.66 -1.26
C ASP A 48 24.74 -17.96 -2.46
N ARG A 49 24.18 -18.25 -3.65
CA ARG A 49 24.95 -18.51 -4.88
C ARG A 49 25.27 -17.23 -5.66
N LEU A 50 24.49 -16.17 -5.48
CA LEU A 50 24.65 -14.92 -6.20
C LEU A 50 25.96 -14.22 -5.83
N LYS A 51 26.58 -13.60 -6.83
CA LYS A 51 27.83 -12.85 -6.70
C LYS A 51 27.72 -11.53 -7.45
N LYS A 52 28.45 -10.52 -6.97
CA LYS A 52 28.60 -9.25 -7.68
C LYS A 52 29.14 -9.50 -9.09
N GLY A 53 28.52 -8.86 -10.08
CA GLY A 53 28.83 -9.02 -11.51
C GLY A 53 27.98 -10.07 -12.22
N ASP A 54 27.14 -10.83 -11.51
CA ASP A 54 26.21 -11.76 -12.14
C ASP A 54 25.21 -11.03 -13.04
N VAL A 55 24.93 -11.60 -14.21
CA VAL A 55 23.88 -11.12 -15.11
C VAL A 55 22.58 -11.83 -14.76
N LEU A 56 21.57 -11.05 -14.40
CA LEU A 56 20.25 -11.52 -13.97
C LEU A 56 19.18 -11.09 -14.95
N ILE A 57 18.25 -11.99 -15.21
CA ILE A 57 17.00 -11.66 -15.89
C ILE A 57 15.91 -11.55 -14.84
N ILE A 58 15.30 -10.37 -14.73
CA ILE A 58 14.36 -10.06 -13.66
C ILE A 58 13.02 -9.64 -14.26
N CYS A 59 11.95 -10.24 -13.77
CA CYS A 59 10.59 -9.76 -13.97
C CYS A 59 10.14 -9.02 -12.73
N ALA A 60 9.76 -7.76 -12.90
CA ALA A 60 9.37 -6.92 -11.79
C ALA A 60 8.31 -5.89 -12.16
N GLU A 61 7.65 -5.36 -11.14
CA GLU A 61 6.66 -4.30 -11.25
C GLU A 61 7.18 -3.02 -10.64
N GLN A 62 7.01 -1.93 -11.36
CA GLN A 62 7.44 -0.63 -10.86
C GLN A 62 6.54 -0.17 -9.70
N MET A 63 7.19 0.23 -8.61
CA MET A 63 6.59 0.78 -7.41
C MET A 63 6.47 2.31 -7.53
N ASN A 64 5.72 2.94 -6.62
CA ASN A 64 5.42 4.37 -6.72
C ASN A 64 6.64 5.28 -6.53
N ASP A 65 7.60 4.81 -5.75
CA ASP A 65 8.90 5.42 -5.48
C ASP A 65 9.91 5.20 -6.63
N GLY A 66 9.54 4.44 -7.66
CA GLY A 66 10.41 4.13 -8.80
C GLY A 66 11.33 2.91 -8.58
N SER A 67 11.29 2.26 -7.42
CA SER A 67 11.87 0.94 -7.22
C SER A 67 11.00 -0.13 -7.89
N TYR A 68 11.43 -1.40 -7.82
CA TYR A 68 10.77 -2.50 -8.50
C TYR A 68 10.48 -3.66 -7.55
N TRP A 69 9.25 -4.15 -7.52
CA TRP A 69 8.88 -5.36 -6.80
C TRP A 69 9.08 -6.59 -7.69
N VAL A 70 9.90 -7.54 -7.25
CA VAL A 70 10.28 -8.71 -8.03
C VAL A 70 9.17 -9.75 -8.03
N ASN A 71 8.85 -10.25 -9.22
CA ASN A 71 7.94 -11.37 -9.43
C ASN A 71 8.70 -12.67 -9.70
N TRP A 72 9.83 -12.62 -10.40
CA TRP A 72 10.78 -13.74 -10.52
C TRP A 72 12.17 -13.23 -10.92
N VAL A 73 13.18 -14.04 -10.62
CA VAL A 73 14.59 -13.83 -11.02
C VAL A 73 15.09 -15.10 -11.67
N TYR A 74 15.80 -14.96 -12.78
CA TYR A 74 16.43 -16.07 -13.48
C TYR A 74 17.92 -15.79 -13.69
N HIS A 75 18.73 -16.83 -13.45
CA HIS A 75 20.14 -16.87 -13.79
C HIS A 75 20.45 -18.25 -14.37
N GLU A 76 21.07 -18.29 -15.55
CA GLU A 76 21.34 -19.51 -16.34
C GLU A 76 21.92 -20.67 -15.50
N THR A 77 23.01 -20.41 -14.77
CA THR A 77 23.72 -21.45 -14.00
C THR A 77 23.35 -21.54 -12.52
N LYS A 78 22.82 -20.45 -11.93
CA LYS A 78 22.61 -20.34 -10.47
C LYS A 78 21.19 -20.69 -10.03
N GLY A 79 20.26 -20.78 -10.98
CA GLY A 79 18.88 -21.20 -10.78
C GLY A 79 17.87 -20.07 -10.95
N ARG A 80 16.73 -20.18 -10.28
CA ARG A 80 15.62 -19.24 -10.42
C ARG A 80 14.87 -19.04 -9.11
N LEU A 81 14.32 -17.84 -8.94
CA LEU A 81 13.25 -17.53 -8.00
C LEU A 81 11.97 -17.42 -8.79
N GLU A 82 10.97 -18.25 -8.47
CA GLU A 82 9.68 -18.23 -9.15
C GLU A 82 8.51 -18.31 -8.17
N PRO A 83 7.38 -17.66 -8.49
CA PRO A 83 6.17 -17.77 -7.68
C PRO A 83 5.73 -19.22 -7.59
N ASP A 84 5.08 -19.59 -6.48
CA ASP A 84 4.60 -20.96 -6.32
C ASP A 84 3.65 -21.35 -7.47
N ARG A 85 4.02 -22.37 -8.24
CA ARG A 85 3.22 -22.89 -9.36
C ARG A 85 2.02 -23.70 -8.86
N THR A 86 2.05 -24.22 -7.63
CA THR A 86 1.03 -25.14 -7.10
C THR A 86 -0.26 -24.47 -6.60
N VAL A 87 -0.34 -23.14 -6.62
CA VAL A 87 -1.55 -22.39 -6.26
C VAL A 87 -2.68 -22.72 -7.23
N GLY A 88 -3.73 -23.37 -6.71
CA GLY A 88 -4.90 -23.85 -7.45
C GLY A 88 -6.13 -23.97 -6.56
N PHE A 89 -7.25 -24.39 -7.14
CA PHE A 89 -8.51 -24.57 -6.40
C PHE A 89 -8.38 -25.71 -5.40
N THR A 90 -8.47 -25.40 -4.11
CA THR A 90 -8.44 -26.39 -3.04
C THR A 90 -9.86 -26.80 -2.64
N ARG A 91 -10.02 -28.03 -2.11
CA ARG A 91 -11.31 -28.50 -1.55
C ARG A 91 -11.81 -27.59 -0.42
N LYS A 92 -10.88 -27.03 0.37
CA LYS A 92 -11.18 -26.09 1.46
C LYS A 92 -11.84 -24.81 0.94
N LEU A 93 -11.33 -24.25 -0.16
CA LEU A 93 -11.89 -23.05 -0.80
C LEU A 93 -13.34 -23.29 -1.28
N GLY A 94 -13.61 -24.46 -1.87
CA GLY A 94 -14.96 -24.85 -2.29
C GLY A 94 -15.95 -24.95 -1.12
N ILE A 95 -15.52 -25.50 0.02
CA ILE A 95 -16.34 -25.56 1.24
C ILE A 95 -16.63 -24.15 1.77
N GLN A 96 -15.62 -23.28 1.84
CA GLN A 96 -15.80 -21.90 2.28
C GLN A 96 -16.77 -21.13 1.38
N PHE A 97 -16.70 -21.33 0.06
CA PHE A 97 -17.64 -20.75 -0.88
C PHE A 97 -19.08 -21.18 -0.58
N LEU A 98 -19.33 -22.48 -0.40
CA LEU A 98 -20.67 -23.00 -0.10
C LEU A 98 -21.20 -22.47 1.24
N ILE A 99 -20.37 -22.41 2.28
CA ILE A 99 -20.74 -21.82 3.58
C ILE A 99 -21.10 -20.34 3.41
N SER A 100 -20.32 -19.59 2.63
CA SER A 100 -20.59 -18.16 2.42
C SER A 100 -21.94 -17.93 1.72
N LEU A 101 -22.29 -18.74 0.71
CA LEU A 101 -23.57 -18.67 0.03
C LEU A 101 -24.73 -19.03 0.95
N PHE A 102 -24.58 -20.08 1.76
CA PHE A 102 -25.59 -20.48 2.74
C PHE A 102 -25.88 -19.37 3.76
N LEU A 103 -24.84 -18.72 4.29
CA LEU A 103 -25.00 -17.61 5.23
C LEU A 103 -25.62 -16.37 4.58
N MET A 104 -25.24 -16.05 3.33
CA MET A 104 -25.85 -14.94 2.59
C MET A 104 -27.33 -15.20 2.25
N ALA A 105 -27.75 -16.46 2.11
CA ALA A 105 -29.15 -16.82 1.89
C ALA A 105 -30.05 -16.48 3.10
N LEU A 106 -29.48 -16.09 4.24
CA LEU A 106 -30.24 -15.60 5.40
C LEU A 106 -30.69 -14.14 5.26
N ILE A 107 -30.17 -13.36 4.29
CA ILE A 107 -30.54 -11.95 4.09
C ILE A 107 -32.05 -11.72 3.94
N PRO A 108 -32.80 -12.52 3.15
CA PRO A 108 -34.25 -12.39 3.06
C PRO A 108 -34.96 -12.63 4.41
N ALA A 109 -34.45 -13.55 5.22
CA ALA A 109 -35.00 -13.81 6.55
C ALA A 109 -34.72 -12.64 7.51
N VAL A 110 -33.53 -12.03 7.46
CA VAL A 110 -33.21 -10.80 8.20
C VAL A 110 -34.17 -9.68 7.82
N TYR A 111 -34.40 -9.48 6.52
CA TYR A 111 -35.29 -8.44 6.01
C TYR A 111 -36.75 -8.66 6.47
N TYR A 112 -37.26 -9.89 6.35
CA TYR A 112 -38.59 -10.24 6.82
C TYR A 112 -38.75 -9.99 8.33
N CYS A 113 -37.80 -10.49 9.13
CA CYS A 113 -37.83 -10.28 10.57
C CYS A 113 -37.68 -8.81 10.96
N PHE A 114 -37.01 -7.98 10.16
CA PHE A 114 -36.85 -6.54 10.42
C PHE A 114 -38.15 -5.76 10.15
N ILE A 115 -38.90 -6.12 9.11
CA ILE A 115 -40.20 -5.49 8.80
C ILE A 115 -41.26 -5.86 9.83
N GLU A 116 -41.29 -7.14 10.24
CA GLU A 116 -42.30 -7.67 11.17
C GLU A 116 -41.89 -7.50 12.65
N ALA A 117 -40.79 -6.79 12.93
CA ALA A 117 -40.32 -6.53 14.30
C ALA A 117 -41.13 -5.40 14.96
N ASP A 118 -42.44 -5.56 15.09
CA ASP A 118 -43.28 -4.68 15.91
C ASP A 118 -42.96 -4.93 17.39
N ASP A 119 -42.06 -4.12 17.97
CA ASP A 119 -41.62 -4.05 19.39
C ASP A 119 -41.28 -5.38 20.10
N ASN A 120 -41.27 -6.51 19.39
CA ASN A 120 -41.04 -7.83 19.95
C ASN A 120 -39.53 -8.06 20.14
N PHE A 121 -39.10 -8.03 21.39
CA PHE A 121 -37.70 -8.22 21.79
C PHE A 121 -37.05 -9.50 21.21
N LEU A 122 -37.80 -10.59 21.06
CA LEU A 122 -37.29 -11.83 20.46
C LEU A 122 -37.01 -11.68 18.95
N MET A 123 -37.85 -10.93 18.24
CA MET A 123 -37.64 -10.64 16.81
C MET A 123 -36.41 -9.75 16.62
N ILE A 124 -36.20 -8.77 17.52
CA ILE A 124 -35.00 -7.92 17.51
C ILE A 124 -33.72 -8.75 17.71
N ILE A 125 -33.72 -9.68 18.68
CA ILE A 125 -32.57 -10.60 18.88
C ILE A 125 -32.35 -11.47 17.65
N LEU A 126 -33.42 -12.01 17.06
CA LEU A 126 -33.33 -12.87 15.89
C LEU A 126 -32.76 -12.11 14.68
N VAL A 127 -33.20 -10.87 14.44
CA VAL A 127 -32.63 -9.98 13.41
C VAL A 127 -31.14 -9.75 13.65
N ALA A 128 -30.71 -9.49 14.89
CA ALA A 128 -29.31 -9.29 15.21
C ALA A 128 -28.46 -10.54 14.93
N VAL A 129 -28.91 -11.72 15.35
CA VAL A 129 -28.19 -12.99 15.14
C VAL A 129 -28.12 -13.35 13.66
N LEU A 130 -29.25 -13.31 12.95
CA LEU A 130 -29.30 -13.59 11.52
C LEU A 130 -28.52 -12.55 10.71
N GLY A 131 -28.56 -11.27 11.13
CA GLY A 131 -27.80 -10.18 10.52
C GLY A 131 -26.30 -10.38 10.64
N CYS A 132 -25.80 -10.75 11.83
CA CYS A 132 -24.39 -11.11 12.03
C CYS A 132 -23.97 -12.32 11.19
N ALA A 133 -24.82 -13.35 11.11
CA ALA A 133 -24.56 -14.52 10.28
C ALA A 133 -24.49 -14.17 8.79
N ALA A 134 -25.44 -13.37 8.29
CA ALA A 134 -25.47 -12.88 6.91
C ALA A 134 -24.25 -12.01 6.59
N PHE A 135 -23.88 -11.08 7.49
CA PHE A 135 -22.69 -10.24 7.34
C PHE A 135 -21.41 -11.07 7.28
N THR A 136 -21.29 -12.08 8.14
CA THR A 136 -20.16 -13.04 8.11
C THR A 136 -20.12 -13.77 6.77
N GLY A 137 -21.27 -14.18 6.24
CA GLY A 137 -21.39 -14.75 4.89
C GLY A 137 -20.84 -13.83 3.81
N ILE A 138 -21.22 -12.55 3.82
CA ILE A 138 -20.74 -11.53 2.87
C ILE A 138 -19.21 -11.39 2.95
N VAL A 139 -18.66 -11.25 4.17
CA VAL A 139 -17.21 -11.10 4.37
C VAL A 139 -16.46 -12.32 3.85
N LEU A 140 -16.92 -13.53 4.18
CA LEU A 140 -16.32 -14.78 3.69
C LEU A 140 -16.39 -14.87 2.17
N PHE A 141 -17.52 -14.50 1.57
CA PHE A 141 -17.69 -14.51 0.11
C PHE A 141 -16.69 -13.58 -0.58
N VAL A 142 -16.49 -12.36 -0.05
CA VAL A 142 -15.50 -11.40 -0.56
C VAL A 142 -14.08 -11.96 -0.49
N LEU A 143 -13.71 -12.62 0.61
CA LEU A 143 -12.40 -13.26 0.76
C LEU A 143 -12.20 -14.40 -0.23
N VAL A 144 -13.20 -15.27 -0.40
CA VAL A 144 -13.15 -16.37 -1.38
C VAL A 144 -13.05 -15.83 -2.81
N LEU A 145 -13.80 -14.78 -3.15
CA LEU A 145 -13.68 -14.13 -4.46
C LEU A 145 -12.28 -13.54 -4.69
N ALA A 146 -11.67 -12.95 -3.65
CA ALA A 146 -10.31 -12.43 -3.74
C ALA A 146 -9.30 -13.55 -4.02
N GLU A 147 -9.43 -14.71 -3.38
CA GLU A 147 -8.57 -15.88 -3.59
C GLU A 147 -8.79 -16.51 -4.98
N ILE A 148 -10.05 -16.65 -5.42
CA ILE A 148 -10.38 -17.12 -6.77
C ILE A 148 -9.79 -16.18 -7.83
N LYS A 149 -9.92 -14.87 -7.62
CA LYS A 149 -9.34 -13.84 -8.50
C LYS A 149 -7.82 -13.94 -8.52
N HIS A 150 -7.18 -14.24 -7.40
CA HIS A 150 -5.74 -14.47 -7.32
C HIS A 150 -5.32 -15.73 -8.12
N ILE A 151 -6.02 -16.86 -7.93
CA ILE A 151 -5.78 -18.11 -8.65
C ILE A 151 -5.96 -17.95 -10.17
N LEU A 152 -7.06 -17.30 -10.58
CA LEU A 152 -7.42 -17.07 -11.99
C LEU A 152 -6.72 -15.86 -12.62
N SER A 153 -5.89 -15.14 -11.86
CA SER A 153 -5.26 -13.91 -12.31
C SER A 153 -4.51 -14.13 -13.62
N SER A 154 -4.99 -13.49 -14.69
CA SER A 154 -4.36 -13.51 -16.01
C SER A 154 -2.92 -13.01 -15.95
N LYS A 155 -2.66 -12.06 -15.03
CA LYS A 155 -1.35 -11.52 -14.72
C LYS A 155 -0.39 -12.58 -14.20
N ARG A 156 -0.80 -13.42 -13.24
CA ARG A 156 0.05 -14.52 -12.73
C ARG A 156 0.40 -15.51 -13.84
N LYS A 157 -0.58 -15.91 -14.65
CA LYS A 157 -0.35 -16.80 -15.80
C LYS A 157 0.63 -16.19 -16.81
N LEU A 158 0.52 -14.89 -17.06
CA LEU A 158 1.43 -14.16 -17.96
C LEU A 158 2.85 -14.11 -17.38
N ILE A 159 3.00 -13.82 -16.08
CA ILE A 159 4.30 -13.79 -15.38
C ILE A 159 5.00 -15.15 -15.46
N LEU A 160 4.28 -16.26 -15.22
CA LEU A 160 4.84 -17.61 -15.30
C LEU A 160 5.18 -18.00 -16.74
N LYS A 161 4.30 -17.70 -17.70
CA LYS A 161 4.57 -17.91 -19.13
C LYS A 161 5.81 -17.13 -19.59
N ALA A 162 6.00 -15.91 -19.10
CA ALA A 162 7.17 -15.10 -19.40
C ALA A 162 8.47 -15.75 -18.91
N LEU A 163 8.44 -16.34 -17.71
CA LEU A 163 9.58 -17.07 -17.17
C LEU A 163 9.90 -18.31 -18.02
N ASP A 164 8.89 -19.09 -18.40
CA ASP A 164 9.09 -20.29 -19.24
C ASP A 164 9.72 -19.91 -20.60
N LEU A 165 9.26 -18.83 -21.23
CA LEU A 165 9.85 -18.32 -22.48
C LEU A 165 11.30 -17.83 -22.33
N VAL A 166 11.65 -17.27 -21.17
CA VAL A 166 13.02 -16.82 -20.89
C VAL A 166 13.96 -18.01 -20.67
N ILE A 167 13.46 -19.07 -20.01
CA ILE A 167 14.20 -20.33 -19.87
C ILE A 167 14.45 -20.96 -21.24
N ASP A 168 13.49 -20.86 -22.15
CA ASP A 168 13.62 -21.32 -23.54
C ASP A 168 14.42 -20.36 -24.46
N GLU A 169 15.07 -19.34 -23.87
CA GLU A 169 15.89 -18.32 -24.57
C GLU A 169 15.11 -17.50 -25.62
N GLN A 170 13.78 -17.41 -25.50
CA GLN A 170 12.90 -16.71 -26.45
C GLN A 170 12.71 -15.22 -26.11
N TYR A 171 13.81 -14.49 -25.91
CA TYR A 171 13.80 -13.06 -25.63
C TYR A 171 14.84 -12.30 -26.46
N LYS A 172 14.60 -11.00 -26.67
CA LYS A 172 15.53 -10.09 -27.35
C LYS A 172 16.00 -9.02 -26.39
N THR A 173 17.30 -8.74 -26.40
CA THR A 173 17.90 -7.65 -25.63
C THR A 173 17.87 -6.38 -26.47
N ASN A 174 17.34 -5.28 -25.91
CA ASN A 174 17.54 -3.97 -26.52
C ASN A 174 18.87 -3.41 -26.01
N GLY A 175 19.79 -3.09 -26.91
CA GLY A 175 21.14 -2.63 -26.54
C GLY A 175 21.21 -1.26 -25.86
N GLN A 176 20.10 -0.50 -25.81
CA GLN A 176 20.05 0.87 -25.25
C GLN A 176 19.30 0.95 -23.91
N ASP A 177 18.25 0.15 -23.74
CA ASP A 177 17.50 0.03 -22.49
C ASP A 177 17.72 -1.37 -21.95
N GLN A 178 18.15 -1.51 -20.70
CA GLN A 178 18.30 -2.80 -19.98
C GLN A 178 16.99 -3.62 -19.88
N GLN A 179 15.94 -3.22 -20.59
CA GLN A 179 14.69 -3.94 -20.75
C GLN A 179 14.82 -5.00 -21.85
N ILE A 180 14.21 -6.16 -21.60
CA ILE A 180 14.13 -7.25 -22.57
C ILE A 180 12.72 -7.39 -23.13
N ASP A 181 12.67 -7.82 -24.39
CA ASP A 181 11.43 -8.04 -25.13
C ASP A 181 11.21 -9.54 -25.27
N ILE A 182 10.24 -10.05 -24.51
CA ILE A 182 9.88 -11.48 -24.54
C ILE A 182 8.95 -11.72 -25.72
N LEU A 183 9.28 -12.71 -26.55
CA LEU A 183 8.52 -13.04 -27.76
C LEU A 183 7.08 -13.42 -27.40
N GLY A 184 6.11 -12.80 -28.09
CA GLY A 184 4.69 -13.07 -27.89
C GLY A 184 4.05 -12.42 -26.66
N ILE A 185 4.80 -11.65 -25.85
CA ILE A 185 4.25 -10.88 -24.73
C ILE A 185 4.23 -9.39 -25.09
N LYS A 186 3.03 -8.78 -25.10
CA LYS A 186 2.89 -7.34 -25.35
C LYS A 186 3.48 -6.56 -24.18
N LYS A 187 4.35 -5.58 -24.47
CA LYS A 187 4.82 -4.60 -23.50
C LYS A 187 3.64 -3.89 -22.86
N THR A 188 3.65 -3.85 -21.54
CA THR A 188 2.67 -3.01 -20.83
C THR A 188 3.12 -1.56 -20.91
N LYS A 189 2.23 -0.65 -21.32
CA LYS A 189 2.53 0.79 -21.31
C LYS A 189 2.73 1.25 -19.87
N THR A 190 3.95 1.65 -19.53
CA THR A 190 4.27 2.27 -18.25
C THR A 190 4.18 3.78 -18.40
N LYS A 191 3.61 4.45 -17.39
CA LYS A 191 3.59 5.91 -17.37
C LYS A 191 5.00 6.38 -17.02
N PRO A 192 5.63 7.27 -17.82
CA PRO A 192 6.93 7.81 -17.48
C PRO A 192 6.86 8.54 -16.14
N ALA A 193 7.88 8.34 -15.32
CA ALA A 193 8.01 9.03 -14.05
C ALA A 193 8.08 10.55 -14.28
N LYS A 194 7.23 11.31 -13.59
CA LYS A 194 7.28 12.78 -13.64
C LYS A 194 8.48 13.25 -12.82
N LEU A 195 9.53 13.69 -13.49
CA LEU A 195 10.71 14.26 -12.86
C LEU A 195 10.52 15.78 -12.69
N HIS A 196 10.76 16.26 -11.48
CA HIS A 196 10.72 17.69 -11.16
C HIS A 196 12.15 18.18 -10.89
N LYS A 197 12.53 19.32 -11.48
CA LYS A 197 13.83 19.93 -11.19
C LYS A 197 13.90 20.33 -9.71
N ALA A 198 15.06 20.12 -9.09
CA ALA A 198 15.34 20.65 -7.77
C ALA A 198 15.39 22.19 -7.87
N THR A 199 14.55 22.87 -7.11
CA THR A 199 14.65 24.31 -6.89
C THR A 199 15.60 24.54 -5.71
N ASN A 200 16.55 25.47 -5.84
CA ASN A 200 17.37 25.88 -4.69
C ASN A 200 16.47 26.53 -3.65
N ILE A 201 16.32 25.90 -2.49
CA ILE A 201 15.54 26.42 -1.38
C ILE A 201 16.47 26.56 -0.17
N GLY A 202 16.26 27.60 0.64
CA GLY A 202 16.96 27.83 1.90
C GLY A 202 16.68 26.74 2.93
N ILE A 203 17.37 25.60 2.81
CA ILE A 203 17.38 24.48 3.76
C ILE A 203 17.83 24.94 5.16
N GLU A 204 18.52 26.08 5.25
CA GLU A 204 19.09 26.64 6.49
C GLU A 204 18.04 26.99 7.57
N GLN A 205 16.74 27.02 7.26
CA GLN A 205 15.68 27.39 8.22
C GLN A 205 14.90 26.21 8.82
N THR A 206 15.36 24.97 8.64
CA THR A 206 14.65 23.82 9.25
C THR A 206 14.99 23.65 10.73
N SER A 207 13.98 23.30 11.52
CA SER A 207 14.13 23.05 12.96
C SER A 207 14.55 21.62 13.29
N LEU A 208 14.97 20.86 12.28
CA LEU A 208 15.33 19.45 12.34
C LEU A 208 16.85 19.32 12.42
N SER A 209 17.32 18.39 13.25
CA SER A 209 18.70 17.92 13.22
C SER A 209 18.85 16.86 12.13
N SER A 210 20.00 16.84 11.46
CA SER A 210 20.34 15.82 10.46
C SER A 210 21.60 15.08 10.89
N THR A 211 21.52 13.75 10.91
CA THR A 211 22.67 12.87 11.16
C THR A 211 22.89 12.03 9.92
N ARG A 212 24.05 12.22 9.26
CA ARG A 212 24.44 11.47 8.07
C ARG A 212 25.65 10.59 8.36
N GLY A 213 25.60 9.34 7.92
CA GLY A 213 26.74 8.44 8.03
C GLY A 213 26.41 7.00 7.66
N LYS A 214 27.40 6.11 7.83
CA LYS A 214 27.19 4.68 7.63
C LYS A 214 26.44 4.08 8.81
N THR A 215 25.48 3.22 8.49
CA THR A 215 24.54 2.68 9.48
C THR A 215 25.02 1.35 10.01
N ASN A 216 24.98 1.21 11.33
CA ASN A 216 25.15 -0.06 12.03
C ASN A 216 23.84 -0.40 12.75
N ILE A 217 23.19 -1.49 12.34
CA ILE A 217 21.96 -1.99 12.94
C ILE A 217 22.35 -2.74 14.21
N THR A 218 22.05 -2.16 15.37
CA THR A 218 22.44 -2.74 16.68
C THR A 218 21.35 -3.65 17.25
N ALA A 219 20.08 -3.38 16.96
CA ALA A 219 18.97 -4.23 17.37
C ALA A 219 17.81 -4.13 16.37
N ASN A 220 17.11 -5.25 16.19
CA ASN A 220 15.88 -5.35 15.43
C ASN A 220 14.92 -6.25 16.21
N LEU A 221 13.95 -5.62 16.87
CA LEU A 221 13.06 -6.28 17.83
C LEU A 221 11.61 -6.08 17.40
N SER A 222 10.86 -7.17 17.24
CA SER A 222 9.41 -7.10 17.09
C SER A 222 8.75 -7.09 18.47
N VAL A 223 8.22 -5.94 18.86
CA VAL A 223 7.49 -5.73 20.11
C VAL A 223 6.00 -5.81 19.84
N THR A 224 5.28 -6.66 20.57
CA THR A 224 3.82 -6.66 20.54
C THR A 224 3.32 -5.80 21.69
N ILE A 225 2.73 -4.66 21.38
CA ILE A 225 2.13 -3.76 22.36
C ILE A 225 0.62 -4.05 22.38
N ALA A 226 0.12 -4.50 23.52
CA ALA A 226 -1.32 -4.55 23.78
C ALA A 226 -1.81 -3.14 24.14
N ALA A 227 -2.69 -2.57 23.31
CA ALA A 227 -3.34 -1.30 23.56
C ALA A 227 -4.86 -1.52 23.61
N GLY A 228 -5.40 -1.71 24.82
CA GLY A 228 -6.78 -2.15 25.02
C GLY A 228 -7.01 -3.55 24.44
N ASP A 229 -8.08 -3.73 23.67
CA ASP A 229 -8.42 -5.00 23.00
C ASP A 229 -7.64 -5.26 21.70
N THR A 230 -6.69 -4.39 21.34
CA THR A 230 -5.91 -4.53 20.11
C THR A 230 -4.46 -4.87 20.39
N GLU A 231 -4.00 -6.01 19.87
CA GLU A 231 -2.58 -6.34 19.80
C GLU A 231 -1.96 -5.67 18.58
N GLN A 232 -0.86 -4.96 18.79
CA GLN A 232 -0.12 -4.32 17.70
C GLN A 232 1.32 -4.76 17.69
N LYS A 233 1.77 -5.28 16.55
CA LYS A 233 3.18 -5.58 16.32
C LYS A 233 3.88 -4.32 15.80
N LEU A 234 4.86 -3.86 16.55
CA LEU A 234 5.80 -2.81 16.15
C LEU A 234 7.19 -3.42 16.00
N ASN A 235 7.93 -2.97 15.02
CA ASN A 235 9.34 -3.27 14.86
C ASN A 235 10.14 -2.08 15.38
N GLN A 236 10.89 -2.30 16.45
CA GLN A 236 11.87 -1.36 16.96
C GLN A 236 13.22 -1.66 16.30
N ILE A 237 13.76 -0.64 15.63
CA ILE A 237 15.02 -0.70 14.89
C ILE A 237 15.99 0.27 15.55
N SER A 238 17.00 -0.26 16.22
CA SER A 238 18.06 0.56 16.81
C SER A 238 19.19 0.71 15.81
N LEU A 239 19.46 1.95 15.43
CA LEU A 239 20.48 2.34 14.47
C LEU A 239 21.60 3.08 15.19
N GLN A 240 22.83 2.80 14.81
CA GLN A 240 24.00 3.58 15.20
C GLN A 240 24.61 4.22 13.95
N ILE A 241 24.68 5.56 13.95
CA ILE A 241 25.25 6.35 12.84
C ILE A 241 26.28 7.30 13.43
N ASN A 242 27.55 7.18 13.02
CA ASN A 242 28.64 8.07 13.45
C ASN A 242 28.73 8.34 14.98
N LYS A 243 28.37 7.34 15.80
CA LYS A 243 28.29 7.33 17.29
C LYS A 243 26.95 7.76 17.91
N GLU A 244 26.03 8.31 17.14
CA GLU A 244 24.67 8.58 17.64
C GLU A 244 23.82 7.32 17.56
N HIS A 245 23.02 7.08 18.60
CA HIS A 245 22.06 5.99 18.67
C HIS A 245 20.66 6.55 18.43
N LEU A 246 19.98 6.01 17.42
CA LEU A 246 18.66 6.42 16.98
C LEU A 246 17.75 5.21 16.98
N ASP A 247 16.63 5.30 17.69
CA ASP A 247 15.60 4.27 17.68
C ASP A 247 14.48 4.66 16.73
N VAL A 248 14.22 3.78 15.77
CA VAL A 248 13.14 3.92 14.80
C VAL A 248 12.07 2.88 15.14
N LEU A 249 10.90 3.36 15.54
CA LEU A 249 9.72 2.53 15.73
C LEU A 249 8.93 2.52 14.44
N VAL A 250 8.58 1.34 13.94
CA VAL A 250 7.81 1.16 12.70
C VAL A 250 6.70 0.15 12.95
N SER A 251 5.50 0.41 12.43
CA SER A 251 4.43 -0.57 12.42
C SER A 251 4.83 -1.79 11.59
N ALA A 252 4.64 -3.00 12.13
CA ALA A 252 4.92 -4.23 11.40
C ALA A 252 3.88 -4.54 10.31
N ASN A 253 2.82 -3.71 10.18
CA ASN A 253 1.79 -3.91 9.18
C ASN A 253 2.34 -3.65 7.78
N GLU A 254 1.90 -4.47 6.83
CA GLU A 254 2.25 -4.30 5.42
C GLU A 254 1.87 -2.89 4.93
N PRO A 255 2.72 -2.25 4.12
CA PRO A 255 2.40 -0.95 3.59
C PRO A 255 1.11 -1.02 2.76
N LEU A 256 0.19 -0.08 3.03
CA LEU A 256 -0.94 0.12 2.14
C LEU A 256 -0.40 0.66 0.81
N PHE A 257 -0.95 0.16 -0.30
CA PHE A 257 -0.57 0.49 -1.69
C PHE A 257 0.78 -0.10 -2.13
N ASN A 258 1.10 -0.01 -3.43
CA ASN A 258 2.32 -0.53 -4.07
C ASN A 258 3.62 0.15 -3.58
N ASN A 259 3.89 -0.01 -2.30
CA ASN A 259 5.01 0.47 -1.52
C ASN A 259 5.64 -0.73 -0.82
N HIS A 260 6.89 -0.60 -0.42
CA HIS A 260 7.56 -1.61 0.39
C HIS A 260 7.76 -1.08 1.80
N SER A 261 8.01 -1.99 2.75
CA SER A 261 8.36 -1.66 4.12
C SER A 261 9.66 -0.84 4.17
N LEU A 262 9.90 -0.12 5.27
CA LEU A 262 11.16 0.60 5.48
C LEU A 262 12.33 -0.37 5.39
N PHE A 263 13.11 -0.29 4.31
CA PHE A 263 14.26 -1.16 4.10
C PHE A 263 15.55 -0.44 4.50
N ILE A 264 16.32 -1.04 5.40
CA ILE A 264 17.64 -0.59 5.80
C ILE A 264 18.59 -1.80 5.82
N ALA A 265 19.72 -1.68 5.12
CA ALA A 265 20.79 -2.67 5.18
C ALA A 265 21.98 -2.17 6.03
N GLN A 266 22.67 -3.11 6.64
CA GLN A 266 23.93 -2.84 7.35
C GLN A 266 24.95 -2.17 6.42
N GLY A 267 25.52 -1.05 6.87
CA GLY A 267 26.56 -0.32 6.15
C GLY A 267 26.04 0.70 5.13
N ASP A 268 24.72 0.79 4.94
CA ASP A 268 24.11 1.83 4.10
C ASP A 268 24.44 3.23 4.61
N GLU A 269 24.70 4.15 3.69
CA GLU A 269 24.87 5.57 4.00
C GLU A 269 23.49 6.23 4.10
N LEU A 270 23.07 6.48 5.33
CA LEU A 270 21.78 7.09 5.64
C LEU A 270 21.94 8.54 6.08
N GLU A 271 20.94 9.34 5.75
CA GLU A 271 20.73 10.67 6.31
C GLU A 271 19.39 10.68 7.05
N VAL A 272 19.45 10.87 8.37
CA VAL A 272 18.30 10.75 9.26
C VAL A 272 17.95 12.11 9.84
N TYR A 273 16.69 12.51 9.66
CA TYR A 273 16.14 13.74 10.20
C TYR A 273 15.37 13.46 11.49
N HIS A 274 15.82 14.08 12.57
CA HIS A 274 15.26 13.87 13.90
C HIS A 274 15.14 15.18 14.68
N LYS A 275 14.30 15.15 15.71
CA LYS A 275 14.12 16.28 16.62
C LYS A 275 13.74 15.80 18.01
N ASN A 276 14.28 16.47 19.01
CA ASN A 276 13.82 16.28 20.38
C ASN A 276 12.49 17.03 20.58
N LEU A 277 11.43 16.29 20.92
CA LEU A 277 10.10 16.87 21.16
C LEU A 277 9.87 17.26 22.62
N GLN A 278 10.60 16.67 23.57
CA GLN A 278 10.46 16.92 24.99
C GLN A 278 11.75 17.51 25.55
N GLU A 279 11.66 18.73 26.09
CA GLU A 279 12.82 19.50 26.58
C GLU A 279 13.67 18.76 27.63
N ASN A 280 13.08 17.79 28.35
CA ASN A 280 13.75 16.99 29.37
C ASN A 280 14.07 15.53 28.97
N SER A 281 13.72 15.08 27.76
CA SER A 281 14.04 13.73 27.29
C SER A 281 15.31 13.76 26.44
N LYS A 282 16.11 12.69 26.48
CA LYS A 282 17.20 12.49 25.49
C LYS A 282 16.70 11.76 24.24
N GLU A 283 15.43 11.41 24.18
CA GLU A 283 14.86 10.64 23.08
C GLU A 283 14.67 11.52 21.85
N GLN A 284 15.38 11.18 20.79
CA GLN A 284 15.26 11.83 19.49
C GLN A 284 14.18 11.11 18.69
N VAL A 285 13.14 11.85 18.30
CA VAL A 285 12.09 11.31 17.43
C VAL A 285 12.54 11.47 16.00
N VAL A 286 12.60 10.36 15.27
CA VAL A 286 12.93 10.33 13.84
C VAL A 286 11.69 10.65 13.01
N PHE A 287 11.83 11.59 12.08
CA PHE A 287 10.77 12.05 11.17
C PHE A 287 11.01 11.67 9.71
N GLY A 288 12.26 11.44 9.33
CA GLY A 288 12.60 11.12 7.95
C GLY A 288 13.92 10.39 7.83
N ILE A 289 14.01 9.50 6.85
CA ILE A 289 15.22 8.74 6.52
C ILE A 289 15.41 8.82 5.01
N TYR A 290 16.59 9.22 4.58
CA TYR A 290 17.04 9.14 3.20
C TYR A 290 18.18 8.15 3.09
N ASN A 291 18.09 7.24 2.11
CA ASN A 291 19.16 6.28 1.85
C ASN A 291 19.88 6.68 0.56
N HIS A 292 21.16 7.03 0.69
CA HIS A 292 21.99 7.48 -0.44
C HIS A 292 22.39 6.33 -1.37
N GLN A 293 22.32 5.08 -0.91
CA GLN A 293 22.72 3.89 -1.68
C GLN A 293 21.67 3.50 -2.74
N ASP A 294 20.39 3.53 -2.37
CA ASP A 294 19.26 3.19 -3.26
C ASP A 294 18.47 4.42 -3.73
N GLY A 295 18.72 5.59 -3.13
CA GLY A 295 18.07 6.86 -3.45
C GLY A 295 16.63 6.96 -2.94
N LEU A 296 16.23 6.09 -1.99
CA LEU A 296 14.88 6.03 -1.43
C LEU A 296 14.73 6.95 -0.23
N ALA A 297 13.49 7.42 -0.04
CA ALA A 297 13.14 8.33 1.03
C ALA A 297 11.91 7.83 1.76
N TYR A 298 11.99 7.88 3.09
CA TYR A 298 10.94 7.43 3.99
C TYR A 298 10.61 8.53 4.98
N SER A 299 9.34 8.86 5.13
CA SER A 299 8.87 9.74 6.20
C SER A 299 8.20 8.91 7.28
N LEU A 300 8.53 9.19 8.53
CA LEU A 300 7.99 8.49 9.69
C LEU A 300 6.99 9.40 10.39
N ILE A 301 5.75 8.93 10.49
CA ILE A 301 4.70 9.64 11.19
C ILE A 301 4.20 8.81 12.37
N GLY A 302 4.02 9.46 13.52
CA GLY A 302 3.54 8.78 14.72
C GLY A 302 2.11 8.27 14.59
N LYS A 303 1.81 7.20 15.32
CA LYS A 303 0.46 6.68 15.52
C LYS A 303 -0.57 7.77 15.82
N GLY A 304 -1.69 7.71 15.10
CA GLY A 304 -2.83 8.63 15.24
C GLY A 304 -2.70 9.95 14.46
N ALA A 305 -1.52 10.26 13.92
CA ALA A 305 -1.36 11.43 13.06
C ALA A 305 -1.72 11.09 11.59
N PRO A 306 -2.37 12.02 10.87
CA PRO A 306 -2.79 11.78 9.49
C PRO A 306 -1.56 11.75 8.56
N GLN A 307 -1.41 10.68 7.79
CA GLN A 307 -0.48 10.64 6.65
C GLN A 307 -0.96 11.64 5.60
N GLU A 308 -0.13 12.57 5.15
CA GLU A 308 -0.56 13.67 4.28
C GLU A 308 -1.26 13.12 3.02
N ARG A 309 -0.60 12.22 2.29
CA ARG A 309 -1.18 11.66 1.06
C ARG A 309 -2.33 10.71 1.34
N GLY A 310 -2.11 9.72 2.21
CA GLY A 310 -3.09 8.69 2.52
C GLY A 310 -4.41 9.27 3.06
N PHE A 311 -4.31 10.31 3.90
CA PHE A 311 -5.46 10.98 4.48
C PHE A 311 -6.32 11.67 3.43
N TYR A 312 -5.73 12.50 2.56
CA TYR A 312 -6.52 13.20 1.54
C TYR A 312 -7.13 12.24 0.53
N TYR A 313 -6.41 11.20 0.09
CA TYR A 313 -7.00 10.17 -0.78
C TYR A 313 -8.15 9.42 -0.10
N GLY A 314 -7.98 9.06 1.17
CA GLY A 314 -9.03 8.40 1.96
C GLY A 314 -10.25 9.30 2.16
N LEU A 315 -10.03 10.57 2.51
CA LEU A 315 -11.09 11.57 2.68
C LEU A 315 -11.89 11.74 1.39
N TRP A 316 -11.23 12.02 0.26
CA TRP A 316 -11.93 12.19 -1.02
C TRP A 316 -12.60 10.91 -1.51
N GLY A 317 -11.99 9.75 -1.29
CA GLY A 317 -12.58 8.46 -1.61
C GLY A 317 -13.85 8.18 -0.79
N PHE A 318 -13.80 8.43 0.52
CA PHE A 318 -14.93 8.28 1.43
C PHE A 318 -16.05 9.26 1.10
N THR A 319 -15.71 10.53 0.87
CA THR A 319 -16.66 11.55 0.41
C THR A 319 -17.32 11.12 -0.90
N GLY A 320 -16.56 10.64 -1.87
CA GLY A 320 -17.11 10.11 -3.12
C GLY A 320 -18.07 8.94 -2.93
N LEU A 321 -17.74 7.99 -2.05
CA LEU A 321 -18.61 6.84 -1.73
C LEU A 321 -19.92 7.27 -1.07
N ILE A 322 -19.87 8.20 -0.11
CA ILE A 322 -21.08 8.76 0.52
C ILE A 322 -21.95 9.43 -0.52
N LEU A 323 -21.36 10.24 -1.41
CA LEU A 323 -22.13 10.92 -2.46
C LEU A 323 -22.80 9.93 -3.41
N ILE A 324 -22.10 8.86 -3.81
CA ILE A 324 -22.69 7.79 -4.63
C ILE A 324 -23.83 7.12 -3.87
N PHE A 325 -23.65 6.79 -2.59
CA PHE A 325 -24.69 6.18 -1.77
C PHE A 325 -25.94 7.07 -1.67
N LEU A 326 -25.77 8.37 -1.43
CA LEU A 326 -26.89 9.31 -1.35
C LEU A 326 -27.65 9.44 -2.67
N VAL A 327 -26.94 9.43 -3.81
CA VAL A 327 -27.56 9.41 -5.14
C VAL A 327 -28.34 8.11 -5.36
N LEU A 328 -27.76 6.96 -4.99
CA LEU A 328 -28.45 5.66 -5.08
C LEU A 328 -29.67 5.59 -4.17
N MET A 329 -29.61 6.20 -2.98
CA MET A 329 -30.73 6.27 -2.06
C MET A 329 -31.87 7.12 -2.63
N ALA A 330 -31.55 8.31 -3.16
CA ALA A 330 -32.53 9.16 -3.82
C ALA A 330 -33.19 8.44 -5.01
N LEU A 331 -32.40 7.77 -5.85
CA LEU A 331 -32.90 6.95 -6.95
C LEU A 331 -33.78 5.79 -6.47
N GLY A 332 -33.35 5.08 -5.41
CA GLY A 332 -34.09 3.96 -4.85
C GLY A 332 -35.46 4.37 -4.28
N LEU A 333 -35.51 5.51 -3.59
CA LEU A 333 -36.76 6.09 -3.09
C LEU A 333 -37.69 6.49 -4.24
N SER A 334 -37.17 7.13 -5.28
CA SER A 334 -37.97 7.46 -6.46
C SER A 334 -38.52 6.21 -7.16
N ILE A 335 -37.70 5.17 -7.33
CA ILE A 335 -38.15 3.90 -7.92
C ILE A 335 -39.24 3.24 -7.06
N ALA A 336 -39.08 3.25 -5.72
CA ALA A 336 -40.07 2.69 -4.81
C ALA A 336 -41.41 3.43 -4.92
N GLU A 337 -41.38 4.77 -4.95
CA GLU A 337 -42.58 5.60 -5.12
C GLU A 337 -43.26 5.32 -6.47
N THR A 338 -42.50 5.18 -7.56
CA THR A 338 -43.07 4.82 -8.87
C THR A 338 -43.68 3.42 -8.87
N MET A 339 -43.06 2.45 -8.17
CA MET A 339 -43.61 1.10 -8.04
C MET A 339 -44.93 1.10 -7.25
N GLU A 340 -45.05 1.91 -6.20
CA GLU A 340 -46.31 2.11 -5.46
C GLU A 340 -47.40 2.73 -6.35
N LYS A 341 -47.04 3.63 -7.27
CA LYS A 341 -47.96 4.23 -8.25
C LYS A 341 -48.36 3.30 -9.40
N GLY A 342 -47.90 2.03 -9.42
CA GLY A 342 -48.23 1.05 -10.45
C GLY A 342 -47.13 0.83 -11.50
N GLY A 343 -45.92 1.33 -11.27
CA GLY A 343 -44.71 0.98 -12.03
C GLY A 343 -44.55 1.70 -13.37
N TYR A 344 -45.41 2.67 -13.70
CA TYR A 344 -45.25 3.50 -14.89
C TYR A 344 -44.50 4.79 -14.54
N TRP A 345 -43.53 5.16 -15.37
CA TRP A 345 -42.85 6.45 -15.26
C TRP A 345 -43.54 7.45 -16.17
N ASP A 346 -44.09 8.53 -15.59
CA ASP A 346 -44.59 9.65 -16.37
C ASP A 346 -43.63 10.85 -16.39
N TYR A 347 -43.96 11.85 -17.20
CA TYR A 347 -43.17 13.08 -17.33
C TYR A 347 -43.00 13.84 -16.00
N TRP A 348 -44.03 13.80 -15.14
CA TRP A 348 -44.02 14.49 -13.85
C TRP A 348 -43.12 13.77 -12.83
N ASP A 349 -43.00 12.45 -12.90
CA ASP A 349 -42.06 11.68 -12.08
C ASP A 349 -40.60 12.03 -12.44
N TRP A 350 -40.30 12.23 -13.73
CA TRP A 350 -38.97 12.70 -14.16
C TRP A 350 -38.67 14.12 -13.68
N ILE A 351 -39.65 15.02 -13.75
CA ILE A 351 -39.50 16.38 -13.20
C ILE A 351 -39.29 16.32 -11.69
N ASN A 352 -40.11 15.55 -10.97
CA ASN A 352 -40.02 15.44 -9.52
C ASN A 352 -38.67 14.85 -9.07
N LEU A 353 -38.15 13.86 -9.80
CA LEU A 353 -36.82 13.31 -9.57
C LEU A 353 -35.72 14.36 -9.75
N VAL A 354 -35.84 15.22 -10.76
CA VAL A 354 -34.88 16.32 -10.99
C VAL A 354 -35.02 17.43 -9.95
N ASP A 355 -36.23 17.85 -9.62
CA ASP A 355 -36.49 18.98 -8.72
C ASP A 355 -36.23 18.57 -7.26
N THR A 356 -36.92 17.53 -6.78
CA THR A 356 -36.82 17.07 -5.38
C THR A 356 -35.52 16.31 -5.16
N GLY A 357 -35.17 15.41 -6.07
CA GLY A 357 -33.91 14.67 -5.99
C GLY A 357 -32.70 15.58 -6.20
N GLY A 358 -32.76 16.53 -7.12
CA GLY A 358 -31.69 17.51 -7.34
C GLY A 358 -31.48 18.44 -6.15
N LEU A 359 -32.56 18.92 -5.51
CA LEU A 359 -32.46 19.75 -4.31
C LEU A 359 -31.87 18.95 -3.13
N TYR A 360 -32.34 17.72 -2.92
CA TYR A 360 -31.81 16.81 -1.91
C TYR A 360 -30.31 16.54 -2.10
N ILE A 361 -29.91 16.15 -3.32
CA ILE A 361 -28.52 15.86 -3.66
C ILE A 361 -27.67 17.12 -3.48
N SER A 362 -28.13 18.28 -3.93
CA SER A 362 -27.38 19.54 -3.79
C SER A 362 -27.14 19.90 -2.33
N PHE A 363 -28.16 19.77 -1.48
CA PHE A 363 -28.04 20.02 -0.05
C PHE A 363 -27.08 19.03 0.61
N ALA A 364 -27.22 17.73 0.32
CA ALA A 364 -26.37 16.70 0.88
C ALA A 364 -24.90 16.84 0.42
N VAL A 365 -24.67 17.18 -0.85
CA VAL A 365 -23.33 17.48 -1.39
C VAL A 365 -22.70 18.66 -0.64
N SER A 366 -23.46 19.72 -0.38
CA SER A 366 -22.94 20.90 0.32
C SER A 366 -22.49 20.58 1.75
N ILE A 367 -23.26 19.77 2.48
CA ILE A 367 -22.93 19.33 3.84
C ILE A 367 -21.69 18.45 3.83
N VAL A 368 -21.66 17.42 2.97
CA VAL A 368 -20.55 16.46 2.92
C VAL A 368 -19.26 17.15 2.51
N LEU A 369 -19.29 18.06 1.53
CA LEU A 369 -18.12 18.85 1.14
C LEU A 369 -17.71 19.84 2.24
N GLY A 370 -18.66 20.47 2.93
CA GLY A 370 -18.38 21.36 4.05
C GLY A 370 -17.67 20.65 5.21
N ILE A 371 -18.15 19.46 5.59
CA ILE A 371 -17.51 18.62 6.61
C ILE A 371 -16.12 18.19 6.13
N SER A 372 -15.98 17.75 4.87
CA SER A 372 -14.69 17.35 4.29
C SER A 372 -13.69 18.51 4.31
N PHE A 373 -14.13 19.73 4.01
CA PHE A 373 -13.31 20.93 4.06
C PHE A 373 -12.85 21.24 5.49
N LEU A 374 -13.75 21.19 6.48
CA LEU A 374 -13.40 21.41 7.89
C LEU A 374 -12.37 20.38 8.39
N ILE A 375 -12.56 19.12 8.02
CA ILE A 375 -11.62 18.04 8.33
C ILE A 375 -10.24 18.33 7.70
N GLY A 376 -10.21 18.71 6.42
CA GLY A 376 -8.96 19.08 5.72
C GLY A 376 -8.27 20.29 6.34
N LEU A 377 -9.04 21.30 6.77
CA LEU A 377 -8.56 22.50 7.46
C LEU A 377 -7.91 22.13 8.80
N CYS A 378 -8.57 21.31 9.62
CA CYS A 378 -8.03 20.85 10.90
C CYS A 378 -6.68 20.15 10.74
N VAL A 379 -6.53 19.32 9.70
CA VAL A 379 -5.25 18.65 9.39
C VAL A 379 -4.18 19.64 8.92
N ALA A 380 -4.53 20.62 8.09
CA ALA A 380 -3.60 21.67 7.68
C ALA A 380 -3.12 22.52 8.88
N VAL A 381 -4.05 22.86 9.78
CA VAL A 381 -3.73 23.57 11.04
C VAL A 381 -2.82 22.71 11.93
N TYR A 382 -3.08 21.40 12.04
CA TYR A 382 -2.22 20.48 12.78
C TYR A 382 -0.78 20.51 12.25
N PHE A 383 -0.58 20.38 10.93
CA PHE A 383 0.77 20.41 10.34
C PHE A 383 1.47 21.75 10.52
N LYS A 384 0.73 22.86 10.60
CA LYS A 384 1.30 24.19 10.78
C LYS A 384 1.67 24.50 12.24
N ILE A 385 0.80 24.15 13.18
CA ILE A 385 0.92 24.57 14.60
C ILE A 385 1.62 23.52 15.47
N SER A 386 1.37 22.23 15.24
CA SER A 386 1.93 21.17 16.08
C SER A 386 3.44 21.07 15.89
N LYS A 387 4.22 21.01 16.98
CA LYS A 387 5.67 20.76 16.93
C LYS A 387 5.99 19.49 16.13
N ARG A 388 5.20 18.43 16.31
CA ARG A 388 5.36 17.13 15.63
C ARG A 388 4.90 17.21 14.17
N GLY A 389 3.76 17.84 13.91
CA GLY A 389 3.22 18.01 12.55
C GLY A 389 4.15 18.85 11.67
N ASN A 390 4.67 19.97 12.19
CA ASN A 390 5.58 20.84 11.47
C ASN A 390 6.94 20.14 11.20
N ALA A 391 7.48 19.42 12.19
CA ALA A 391 8.68 18.60 11.99
C ALA A 391 8.50 17.54 10.89
N TYR A 392 7.35 16.83 10.88
CA TYR A 392 7.02 15.88 9.81
C TYR A 392 6.92 16.56 8.43
N TYR A 393 6.23 17.70 8.34
CA TYR A 393 6.09 18.45 7.09
C TYR A 393 7.44 18.95 6.56
N GLN A 394 8.31 19.46 7.44
CA GLN A 394 9.69 19.85 7.11
C GLN A 394 10.50 18.66 6.60
N ALA A 395 10.43 17.51 7.28
CA ALA A 395 11.15 16.29 6.86
C ALA A 395 10.67 15.80 5.49
N GLN A 396 9.36 15.73 5.28
CA GLN A 396 8.75 15.41 3.98
C GLN A 396 9.27 16.33 2.86
N TYR A 397 9.35 17.62 3.12
CA TYR A 397 9.85 18.59 2.15
C TYR A 397 11.34 18.39 1.82
N LEU A 398 12.19 18.19 2.84
CA LEU A 398 13.62 17.91 2.68
C LEU A 398 13.86 16.62 1.88
N LEU A 399 13.13 15.55 2.21
CA LEU A 399 13.22 14.26 1.52
C LEU A 399 12.82 14.38 0.04
N LYS A 400 11.75 15.11 -0.27
CA LYS A 400 11.35 15.41 -1.66
C LYS A 400 12.46 16.17 -2.39
N HIS A 401 13.12 17.12 -1.73
CA HIS A 401 14.21 17.89 -2.31
C HIS A 401 15.45 17.02 -2.59
N LEU A 402 15.89 16.20 -1.63
CA LEU A 402 17.01 15.26 -1.82
C LEU A 402 16.77 14.32 -3.00
N ARG A 403 15.56 13.76 -3.10
CA ARG A 403 15.19 12.91 -4.24
C ARG A 403 15.28 13.64 -5.57
N ARG A 404 14.84 14.90 -5.64
CA ARG A 404 14.94 15.72 -6.85
C ARG A 404 16.39 16.02 -7.23
N GLN A 405 17.27 16.26 -6.25
CA GLN A 405 18.70 16.47 -6.49
C GLN A 405 19.36 15.25 -7.13
N GLN A 406 18.94 14.05 -6.73
CA GLN A 406 19.42 12.77 -7.29
C GLN A 406 18.70 12.34 -8.58
N GLY A 407 17.91 13.24 -9.20
CA GLY A 407 17.17 12.94 -10.44
C GLY A 407 16.09 11.87 -10.27
N LYS A 408 15.59 11.65 -9.05
CA LYS A 408 14.50 10.70 -8.74
C LYS A 408 13.15 11.45 -8.68
N THR A 409 12.06 10.68 -8.67
CA THR A 409 10.70 11.24 -8.44
C THR A 409 10.59 11.90 -7.08
N ASP A 410 9.64 12.81 -6.90
CA ASP A 410 9.35 13.44 -5.59
C ASP A 410 8.51 12.55 -4.66
N TYR A 411 8.48 11.26 -4.92
CA TYR A 411 7.72 10.31 -4.13
C TYR A 411 8.46 9.98 -2.83
N VAL A 412 7.84 10.20 -1.67
CA VAL A 412 8.37 9.80 -0.37
C VAL A 412 7.45 8.71 0.19
N THR A 413 8.03 7.61 0.64
CA THR A 413 7.28 6.49 1.21
C THR A 413 6.86 6.84 2.64
N GLU A 414 5.56 6.89 2.90
CA GLU A 414 5.02 7.20 4.23
C GLU A 414 4.94 5.94 5.09
N VAL A 415 5.76 5.88 6.14
CA VAL A 415 5.87 4.76 7.06
C VAL A 415 5.22 5.14 8.40
N ARG A 416 4.37 4.25 8.94
CA ARG A 416 3.75 4.47 10.26
C ARG A 416 4.71 4.05 11.36
N SER A 417 4.85 4.91 12.36
CA SER A 417 5.70 4.76 13.54
C SER A 417 4.88 4.56 14.81
#